data_AF-A0AAW6KMD7-F1
#
_entry.id   AF-A0AAW6KMD7-F1
#
_cell.length_a   1.000
_cell.length_b   1.000
_cell.length_c   1.000
_cell.angle_alpha   90.00
_cell.angle_beta   90.00
_cell.angle_gamma   90.00
#
_symmetry.space_group_name_H-M   'P 1'
#
loop_
_entity.id
_entity.type
_entity.pdbx_description
1 polymer ?
#
loop_
_entity_poly.entity_id
_entity_poly.type
_entity_poly.pdbx_seq_one_letter_code
_entity_poly.pdbx_strand_id
1 'polypeptide(L)'
;YSVDSSLRIFDLTHNIPVFHIWEASYRLLQSVSYWPEGTVFVSVVDPGVGSERRSVAVRTSSDQYIITPDNGTLTHICRQNGIVEVRYLDEAQNRLPRSGESHTFHGRDIYAYTGARLAA
;
A
#
# COMPACT_ATOMS: atom_id res chain seq x y z
N TYR A 1 -1.64 -8.99 12.26
CA TYR A 1 -1.95 -9.95 13.34
C TYR A 1 -3.14 -9.55 14.21
N SER A 2 -3.33 -8.29 14.62
CA SER A 2 -4.52 -7.91 15.40
C SER A 2 -5.84 -7.91 14.61
N VAL A 3 -5.77 -7.73 13.29
CA VAL A 3 -6.92 -7.84 12.37
C VAL A 3 -7.27 -9.31 12.15
N ASP A 4 -6.29 -10.09 11.68
CA ASP A 4 -6.36 -11.53 11.54
C ASP A 4 -4.94 -12.09 11.79
N SER A 5 -4.86 -13.15 12.60
CA SER A 5 -3.62 -13.82 13.00
C SER A 5 -3.21 -14.95 12.05
N SER A 6 -4.12 -15.40 11.18
CA SER A 6 -3.89 -16.46 10.19
C SER A 6 -3.23 -15.96 8.89
N LEU A 7 -3.23 -14.64 8.66
CA LEU A 7 -2.64 -14.03 7.49
C LEU A 7 -1.13 -14.32 7.42
N ARG A 8 -0.69 -14.79 6.24
CA ARG A 8 0.72 -14.92 5.92
C ARG A 8 1.27 -13.57 5.49
N ILE A 9 2.26 -13.07 6.23
CA ILE A 9 2.92 -11.79 5.95
C ILE A 9 4.33 -12.07 5.46
N PHE A 10 4.69 -11.46 4.34
CA PHE A 10 6.00 -11.58 3.75
C PHE A 10 6.57 -10.19 3.50
N ASP A 11 7.83 -9.99 3.88
CA ASP A 11 8.53 -8.74 3.57
C ASP A 11 9.06 -8.79 2.14
N LEU A 12 8.68 -7.80 1.34
CA LEU A 12 9.30 -7.61 0.03
C LEU A 12 10.69 -6.96 0.20
N THR A 13 10.72 -5.77 0.78
CA THR A 13 11.95 -5.09 1.20
C THR A 13 11.61 -3.88 2.07
N HIS A 14 12.48 -3.56 3.01
CA HIS A 14 12.46 -2.32 3.80
C HIS A 14 13.68 -1.43 3.49
N ASN A 15 14.45 -1.77 2.45
CA ASN A 15 15.75 -1.16 2.14
C ASN A 15 15.66 -0.15 0.97
N ILE A 16 14.47 0.36 0.67
CA ILE A 16 14.33 1.47 -0.27
C ILE A 16 15.02 2.70 0.32
N PRO A 17 15.86 3.42 -0.44
CA PRO A 17 16.44 4.67 0.03
C PRO A 17 15.36 5.63 0.49
N VAL A 18 15.66 6.38 1.55
CA VAL A 18 14.70 7.26 2.22
C VAL A 18 14.05 8.20 1.19
N PHE A 19 12.71 8.19 1.16
CA PHE A 19 11.88 9.02 0.27
C PHE A 19 11.98 8.74 -1.23
N HIS A 20 12.63 7.65 -1.66
CA HIS A 20 12.91 7.38 -3.06
C HIS A 20 11.71 6.73 -3.80
N ILE A 21 10.69 7.54 -4.10
CA ILE A 21 9.40 7.13 -4.71
C ILE A 21 9.60 6.32 -6.01
N TRP A 22 10.56 6.71 -6.84
CA TRP A 22 10.82 6.01 -8.10
C TRP A 22 11.26 4.56 -7.87
N GLU A 23 12.17 4.33 -6.91
CA GLU A 23 12.65 2.96 -6.62
C GLU A 23 11.58 2.14 -5.92
N ALA A 24 10.77 2.75 -5.05
CA ALA A 24 9.60 2.11 -4.46
C ALA A 24 8.66 1.58 -5.55
N SER A 25 8.38 2.41 -6.56
CA SER A 25 7.57 2.02 -7.71
C SER A 25 8.20 0.88 -8.52
N TYR A 26 9.52 0.95 -8.72
CA TYR A 26 10.25 -0.06 -9.47
C TYR A 26 10.30 -1.41 -8.74
N ARG A 27 10.42 -1.44 -7.41
CA ARG A 27 10.37 -2.71 -6.65
C ARG A 27 9.01 -3.38 -6.74
N LEU A 28 7.92 -2.63 -6.72
CA LEU A 28 6.59 -3.20 -6.96
C LEU A 28 6.51 -3.86 -8.34
N LEU A 29 6.98 -3.17 -9.38
CA LEU A 29 7.01 -3.73 -10.75
C LEU A 29 7.77 -5.06 -10.82
N GLN A 30 8.90 -5.16 -10.13
CA GLN A 30 9.75 -6.36 -10.14
C GLN A 30 9.13 -7.55 -9.38
N SER A 31 8.01 -7.37 -8.67
CA SER A 31 7.51 -8.38 -7.73
C SER A 31 6.05 -8.74 -7.95
N VAL A 32 5.15 -7.76 -8.16
CA VAL A 32 3.69 -7.97 -8.16
C VAL A 32 3.27 -9.12 -9.09
N SER A 33 3.84 -9.21 -10.29
CA SER A 33 3.47 -10.24 -11.29
C SER A 33 3.81 -11.68 -10.87
N TYR A 34 4.68 -11.89 -9.89
CA TYR A 34 5.07 -13.22 -9.42
C TYR A 34 4.22 -13.73 -8.27
N TRP A 35 3.36 -12.88 -7.70
CA TRP A 35 2.49 -13.26 -6.60
C TRP A 35 1.12 -13.71 -7.12
N PRO A 36 0.47 -14.66 -6.44
CA PRO A 36 -0.87 -15.13 -6.81
C PRO A 36 -1.89 -14.00 -6.90
N GLU A 37 -2.94 -14.22 -7.69
CA GLU A 37 -4.15 -13.39 -7.64
C GLU A 37 -4.70 -13.31 -6.21
N GLY A 38 -5.37 -12.20 -5.87
CA GLY A 38 -5.84 -11.91 -4.52
C GLY A 38 -4.77 -11.43 -3.55
N THR A 39 -3.48 -11.41 -3.92
CA THR A 39 -2.42 -10.94 -3.02
C THR A 39 -2.57 -9.43 -2.74
N VAL A 40 -2.54 -9.06 -1.46
CA VAL A 40 -2.54 -7.66 -1.01
C VAL A 40 -1.13 -7.19 -0.70
N PHE A 41 -0.66 -6.19 -1.45
CA PHE A 41 0.59 -5.49 -1.21
C PHE A 41 0.34 -4.23 -0.39
N VAL A 42 1.14 -4.05 0.65
CA VAL A 42 1.26 -2.77 1.37
C VAL A 42 2.59 -2.16 0.98
N SER A 43 2.57 -1.02 0.28
CA SER A 43 3.78 -0.35 -0.19
C SER A 43 3.81 1.10 0.25
N VAL A 44 4.79 1.44 1.09
CA VAL A 44 4.83 2.74 1.77
C VAL A 44 6.22 3.35 1.63
N VAL A 45 6.33 4.30 0.71
CA VAL A 45 7.41 5.29 0.68
C VAL A 45 6.74 6.64 0.54
N ASP A 46 6.69 7.39 1.65
CA ASP A 46 5.75 8.50 1.81
C ASP A 46 6.39 9.73 2.44
N PRO A 47 7.21 10.49 1.69
CA PRO A 47 7.73 11.78 2.16
C PRO A 47 6.63 12.82 2.40
N GLY A 48 5.44 12.63 1.81
CA GLY A 48 4.29 13.53 1.90
C GLY A 48 3.30 13.14 2.99
N VAL A 49 3.67 12.30 3.96
CA VAL A 49 2.78 11.90 5.05
C VAL A 49 2.22 13.14 5.78
N GLY A 50 0.91 13.14 6.06
CA GLY A 50 0.22 14.28 6.68
C GLY A 50 -0.02 15.49 5.76
N SER A 51 0.34 15.42 4.48
CA SER A 51 -0.01 16.43 3.47
C SER A 51 -1.37 16.14 2.81
N GLU A 52 -1.69 16.87 1.74
CA GLU A 52 -2.92 16.68 0.94
C GLU A 52 -2.87 15.43 0.03
N ARG A 53 -1.75 14.71 -0.02
CA ARG A 53 -1.63 13.48 -0.82
C ARG A 53 -2.61 12.42 -0.31
N ARG A 54 -3.32 11.77 -1.22
CA ARG A 54 -4.39 10.82 -0.87
C ARG A 54 -3.82 9.44 -0.53
N SER A 55 -4.55 8.68 0.27
CA SER A 55 -4.33 7.25 0.46
C SER A 55 -5.19 6.48 -0.53
N VAL A 56 -4.64 5.47 -1.21
CA VAL A 56 -5.36 4.71 -2.24
C VAL A 56 -5.23 3.20 -2.05
N ALA A 57 -6.27 2.51 -2.50
CA ALA A 57 -6.25 1.08 -2.81
C ALA A 57 -6.47 0.91 -4.31
N VAL A 58 -5.65 0.08 -4.96
CA VAL A 58 -5.79 -0.21 -6.38
C VAL A 58 -5.85 -1.70 -6.63
N ARG A 59 -6.58 -2.09 -7.68
CA ARG A 59 -6.63 -3.46 -8.20
C ARG A 59 -5.95 -3.51 -9.56
N THR A 60 -4.95 -4.38 -9.71
CA THR A 60 -4.23 -4.58 -10.96
C THR A 60 -5.06 -5.40 -11.94
N SER A 61 -4.67 -5.41 -13.22
CA SER A 61 -5.31 -6.26 -14.24
C SER A 61 -5.20 -7.76 -13.96
N SER A 62 -4.21 -8.17 -13.14
CA SER A 62 -3.98 -9.55 -12.72
C SER A 62 -4.50 -9.85 -11.30
N ASP A 63 -5.41 -9.02 -10.82
CA ASP A 63 -6.16 -9.19 -9.57
C ASP A 63 -5.31 -9.20 -8.28
N GLN A 64 -4.17 -8.50 -8.29
CA GLN A 64 -3.48 -8.13 -7.05
C GLN A 64 -3.99 -6.76 -6.56
N TYR A 65 -3.90 -6.55 -5.26
CA TYR A 65 -4.30 -5.30 -4.61
C TYR A 65 -3.07 -4.58 -4.08
N ILE A 66 -3.01 -3.25 -4.22
CA ILE A 66 -1.91 -2.44 -3.69
C ILE A 66 -2.49 -1.29 -2.86
N ILE A 67 -2.07 -1.21 -1.60
CA ILE A 67 -2.40 -0.14 -0.66
C ILE A 67 -1.17 0.76 -0.50
N THR A 68 -1.30 2.04 -0.87
CA THR A 68 -0.13 2.95 -0.99
C THR A 68 -0.55 4.43 -0.98
N PRO A 69 0.35 5.39 -0.68
CA PRO A 69 0.14 6.80 -0.99
C PRO A 69 -0.02 7.06 -2.49
N ASP A 70 -0.93 7.97 -2.86
CA ASP A 70 -1.03 8.52 -4.20
C ASP A 70 0.03 9.60 -4.41
N ASN A 71 1.28 9.18 -4.62
CA ASN A 71 2.45 10.06 -4.76
C ASN A 71 3.38 9.66 -5.92
N GLY A 72 2.95 8.73 -6.77
CA GLY A 72 3.73 8.22 -7.91
C GLY A 72 4.33 6.82 -7.72
N THR A 73 4.23 6.19 -6.54
CA THR A 73 4.65 4.78 -6.33
C THR A 73 3.95 3.79 -7.27
N LEU A 74 2.77 4.13 -7.80
CA LEU A 74 2.03 3.27 -8.74
C LEU A 74 2.41 3.46 -10.21
N THR A 75 3.32 4.38 -10.54
CA THR A 75 3.62 4.75 -11.94
C THR A 75 4.02 3.57 -12.80
N HIS A 76 4.93 2.70 -12.33
CA HIS A 76 5.36 1.52 -13.09
C HIS A 76 4.26 0.47 -13.21
N ILE A 77 3.51 0.22 -12.12
CA ILE A 77 2.37 -0.70 -12.12
C ILE A 77 1.31 -0.28 -13.12
N CYS A 78 0.93 1.00 -13.13
CA CYS A 78 -0.04 1.55 -14.07
C CYS A 78 0.38 1.34 -15.53
N ARG A 79 1.68 1.45 -15.83
CA ARG A 79 2.21 1.33 -17.20
C ARG A 79 2.40 -0.12 -17.65
N GLN A 80 2.78 -1.03 -16.76
CA GLN A 80 3.23 -2.38 -17.13
C GLN A 80 2.24 -3.48 -16.73
N ASN A 81 1.61 -3.38 -15.56
CA ASN A 81 0.63 -4.34 -15.06
C ASN A 81 -0.81 -3.92 -15.35
N GLY A 82 -1.03 -2.62 -15.53
CA GLY A 82 -2.36 -2.03 -15.66
C GLY A 82 -3.11 -2.00 -14.33
N ILE A 83 -3.96 -0.98 -14.18
CA ILE A 83 -4.83 -0.80 -13.02
C ILE A 83 -6.26 -0.75 -13.55
N VAL A 84 -7.12 -1.62 -13.03
CA VAL A 84 -8.52 -1.73 -13.45
C VAL A 84 -9.47 -1.02 -12.50
N GLU A 85 -9.03 -0.73 -11.28
CA GLU A 85 -9.82 -0.01 -10.29
C GLU A 85 -8.94 0.75 -9.30
N VAL A 86 -9.39 1.94 -8.90
CA VAL A 86 -8.75 2.77 -7.87
C VAL A 86 -9.83 3.27 -6.91
N ARG A 87 -9.56 3.19 -5.61
CA ARG A 87 -10.41 3.74 -4.55
C ARG A 87 -9.57 4.64 -3.65
N TYR A 88 -10.11 5.82 -3.33
CA TYR A 88 -9.57 6.63 -2.24
C TYR A 88 -9.99 6.02 -0.90
N LEU A 89 -9.03 5.95 0.02
CA LEU A 89 -9.29 5.51 1.39
C LEU A 89 -9.72 6.71 2.22
N ASP A 90 -10.89 6.60 2.85
CA ASP A 90 -11.24 7.48 3.96
C ASP A 90 -10.32 7.14 5.13
N GLU A 91 -9.34 8.01 5.40
CA GLU A 91 -8.32 7.83 6.43
C GLU A 91 -8.89 7.91 7.86
N ALA A 92 -10.07 8.50 8.06
CA ALA A 92 -10.72 8.54 9.37
C ALA A 92 -11.40 7.20 9.66
N GLN A 93 -12.03 6.60 8.65
CA GLN A 93 -12.70 5.30 8.77
C GLN A 93 -11.74 4.12 8.73
N ASN A 94 -10.67 4.20 7.92
CA ASN A 94 -9.73 3.10 7.67
C ASN A 94 -8.43 3.26 8.43
N ARG A 95 -8.52 3.74 9.68
CA ARG A 95 -7.40 3.91 10.59
C ARG A 95 -7.48 2.93 11.75
N LEU A 96 -6.30 2.46 12.17
CA LEU A 96 -6.15 1.62 13.34
C LEU A 96 -6.80 2.28 14.57
N PRO A 97 -7.65 1.57 15.33
CA PRO A 97 -8.28 2.17 16.51
C PRO A 97 -7.24 2.75 17.49
N ARG A 98 -7.52 3.95 18.00
CA ARG A 98 -6.68 4.71 18.95
C ARG A 98 -5.35 5.23 18.39
N SER A 99 -5.14 5.25 17.07
CA SER A 99 -3.96 5.89 16.45
C SER A 99 -4.24 7.26 15.84
N GLY A 100 -5.39 7.87 16.15
CA GLY A 100 -5.81 9.18 15.61
C GLY A 100 -4.87 10.34 15.92
N GLU A 101 -4.12 10.24 17.04
CA GLU A 101 -3.17 11.28 17.49
C GLU A 101 -1.82 11.22 16.73
N SER A 102 -1.60 10.21 15.87
CA SER A 102 -0.34 10.04 15.12
C SER A 102 -0.52 10.43 13.65
N HIS A 103 0.18 11.49 13.23
CA HIS A 103 0.14 12.02 11.86
C HIS A 103 1.42 11.77 11.07
N THR A 104 2.45 11.19 11.69
CA THR A 104 3.77 11.01 11.07
C THR A 104 3.99 9.59 10.54
N PHE A 105 3.09 8.64 10.83
CA PHE A 105 3.29 7.25 10.41
C PHE A 105 2.03 6.52 9.91
N HIS A 106 1.45 7.05 8.83
CA HIS A 106 0.32 6.43 8.11
C HIS A 106 0.66 5.01 7.57
N GLY A 107 1.95 4.69 7.42
CA GLY A 107 2.50 3.34 7.23
C GLY A 107 1.80 2.26 8.05
N ARG A 108 1.90 2.40 9.37
CA ARG A 108 1.28 1.49 10.34
C ARG A 108 -0.22 1.75 10.43
N ASP A 109 -0.60 3.01 10.55
CA ASP A 109 -1.92 3.39 11.06
C ASP A 109 -3.04 3.29 10.03
N ILE A 110 -2.72 3.41 8.74
CA ILE A 110 -3.69 3.36 7.65
C ILE A 110 -3.37 2.18 6.74
N TYR A 111 -2.15 2.13 6.19
CA TYR A 111 -1.86 1.21 5.09
C TYR A 111 -1.75 -0.25 5.54
N ALA A 112 -0.96 -0.52 6.58
CA ALA A 112 -0.85 -1.89 7.11
C ALA A 112 -2.19 -2.38 7.68
N TYR A 113 -2.94 -1.52 8.37
CA TYR A 113 -4.26 -1.85 8.91
C TYR A 113 -5.28 -2.15 7.80
N THR A 114 -5.37 -1.27 6.79
CA THR A 114 -6.29 -1.44 5.66
C THR A 114 -5.91 -2.65 4.81
N GLY A 115 -4.61 -2.85 4.54
CA GLY A 115 -4.13 -4.01 3.81
C GLY A 115 -4.46 -5.32 4.51
N ALA A 116 -4.31 -5.39 5.83
CA ALA A 116 -4.71 -6.55 6.61
C ALA A 116 -6.24 -6.78 6.57
N ARG A 117 -7.06 -5.73 6.62
CA ARG A 117 -8.52 -5.84 6.51
C ARG A 117 -9.00 -6.26 5.13
N LEU A 118 -8.27 -5.91 4.08
CA LEU A 118 -8.58 -6.31 2.71
C LEU A 118 -8.19 -7.77 2.45
N ALA A 119 -7.16 -8.28 3.13
CA ALA A 119 -6.65 -9.63 2.96
C ALA A 119 -7.40 -10.70 3.78
N ALA A 120 -8.17 -10.29 4.81
CA ALA A 120 -8.95 -11.17 5.68
C ALA A 120 -10.35 -11.40 5.12
#